data_AF-A0A2N3T7G1-F1
#
_entry.id   AF-A0A2N3T7G1-F1
#
_cell.length_a   1.000
_cell.length_b   1.000
_cell.length_c   1.000
_cell.angle_alpha   90.00
_cell.angle_beta   90.00
_cell.angle_gamma   90.00
#
_symmetry.space_group_name_H-M   'P 1'
#
loop_
_entity.id
_entity.type
_entity.pdbx_description
1 polymer ?
#
loop_
_entity_poly.entity_id
_entity_poly.type
_entity_poly.pdbx_seq_one_letter_code
_entity_poly.pdbx_strand_id
1 'polypeptide(L)'
;MTDFPEILTNEKINERNADFRNALFSLNKKTINESNIVHLIRIYTKTKHIELRNRVLKLLYDFDFHELNDFFNLAYKKERYLDMKLYALRGISQFATEKEIEKILQKFNLTLAKRQKSTPYNYQEYELLRGKHALPFLVEKYGYSCFVKTLNQVNNQYNQMPDAFKGHFTTDENGVIVNLKTSEKSRKMMSDFFSKMRNGK
;
A
#
# COMPACT_ATOMS: atom_id res chain seq x y z
N MET A 1 2.97 30.23 3.58
CA MET A 1 2.57 28.89 4.04
C MET A 1 1.40 28.47 3.17
N THR A 2 1.41 27.27 2.58
CA THR A 2 0.21 26.76 1.91
C THR A 2 -0.69 26.15 2.97
N ASP A 3 -1.82 26.79 3.21
CA ASP A 3 -2.80 26.38 4.21
C ASP A 3 -3.49 25.06 3.82
N PHE A 4 -3.98 24.33 4.81
CA PHE A 4 -4.76 23.12 4.59
C PHE A 4 -6.08 23.49 3.88
N PRO A 5 -6.44 22.85 2.74
CA PRO A 5 -7.60 23.28 1.97
C PRO A 5 -8.91 23.22 2.76
N GLU A 6 -9.63 24.34 2.87
CA GLU A 6 -10.90 24.43 3.61
C GLU A 6 -11.95 23.43 3.11
N ILE A 7 -11.95 23.13 1.80
CA ILE A 7 -12.87 22.16 1.22
C ILE A 7 -12.75 20.76 1.85
N LEU A 8 -11.57 20.41 2.37
CA LEU A 8 -11.32 19.13 3.04
C LEU A 8 -11.80 19.11 4.49
N THR A 9 -12.09 20.28 5.09
CA THR A 9 -12.62 20.39 6.46
C THR A 9 -14.15 20.24 6.48
N ASN A 10 -14.84 20.51 5.36
CA ASN A 10 -16.29 20.43 5.24
C ASN A 10 -16.84 18.98 5.23
N GLU A 11 -17.66 18.65 6.24
CA GLU A 11 -18.23 17.31 6.41
C GLU A 11 -19.37 16.95 5.47
N LYS A 12 -20.01 17.96 4.86
CA LYS A 12 -21.19 17.79 4.02
C LYS A 12 -20.84 17.62 2.55
N ILE A 13 -19.58 17.83 2.18
CA ILE A 13 -19.15 17.74 0.78
C ILE A 13 -19.16 16.30 0.30
N ASN A 14 -19.71 16.12 -0.89
CA ASN A 14 -19.70 14.83 -1.57
C ASN A 14 -18.26 14.49 -2.02
N GLU A 15 -17.79 13.30 -1.68
CA GLU A 15 -16.46 12.77 -2.05
C GLU A 15 -16.22 12.59 -3.56
N ARG A 16 -17.27 12.73 -4.37
CA ARG A 16 -17.21 12.79 -5.85
C ARG A 16 -17.03 14.20 -6.39
N ASN A 17 -17.13 15.23 -5.56
CA ASN A 17 -16.88 16.61 -5.97
C ASN A 17 -15.44 16.74 -6.50
N ALA A 18 -15.28 17.32 -7.69
CA ALA A 18 -14.00 17.40 -8.38
C ALA A 18 -12.99 18.24 -7.59
N ASP A 19 -13.40 19.37 -7.04
CA ASP A 19 -12.54 20.27 -6.25
C ASP A 19 -12.06 19.59 -4.96
N PHE A 20 -12.94 18.84 -4.29
CA PHE A 20 -12.59 18.05 -3.11
C PHE A 20 -11.50 17.02 -3.45
N ARG A 21 -11.68 16.28 -4.54
CA ARG A 21 -10.70 15.29 -4.99
C ARG A 21 -9.39 15.97 -5.38
N ASN A 22 -9.45 17.03 -6.18
CA ASN A 22 -8.26 17.78 -6.59
C ASN A 22 -7.49 18.30 -5.38
N ALA A 23 -8.18 18.84 -4.37
CA ALA A 23 -7.56 19.29 -3.13
C ALA A 23 -6.86 18.14 -2.39
N LEU A 24 -7.53 16.99 -2.19
CA LEU A 24 -6.94 15.84 -1.49
C LEU A 24 -5.74 15.25 -2.26
N PHE A 25 -5.83 15.15 -3.58
CA PHE A 25 -4.76 14.60 -4.40
C PHE A 25 -3.59 15.57 -4.57
N SER A 26 -3.81 16.88 -4.47
CA SER A 26 -2.75 17.90 -4.53
C SER A 26 -2.06 18.17 -3.18
N LEU A 27 -2.61 17.65 -2.07
CA LEU A 27 -2.02 17.83 -0.74
C LEU A 27 -0.56 17.37 -0.66
N ASN A 28 0.27 18.14 0.02
CA ASN A 28 1.65 17.78 0.30
C ASN A 28 1.77 17.44 1.79
N LYS A 29 2.67 16.51 2.16
CA LYS A 29 2.99 16.24 3.56
C LYS A 29 3.41 17.51 4.31
N LYS A 30 4.05 18.47 3.62
CA LYS A 30 4.46 19.76 4.21
C LYS A 30 3.31 20.61 4.76
N THR A 31 2.06 20.37 4.35
CA THR A 31 0.88 21.12 4.82
C THR A 31 0.10 20.37 5.89
N ILE A 32 0.58 19.21 6.33
CA ILE A 32 -0.07 18.37 7.34
C ILE A 32 0.55 18.64 8.71
N ASN A 33 -0.29 18.80 9.72
CA ASN A 33 0.08 19.01 11.12
C ASN A 33 -0.98 18.40 12.05
N GLU A 34 -0.72 18.42 13.36
CA GLU A 34 -1.60 17.84 14.38
C GLU A 34 -3.02 18.43 14.38
N SER A 35 -3.20 19.70 14.01
CA SER A 35 -4.53 20.31 14.02
C SER A 35 -5.40 19.88 12.83
N ASN A 36 -4.79 19.43 11.72
CA ASN A 36 -5.53 19.07 10.50
C ASN A 36 -5.61 17.57 10.20
N ILE A 37 -4.84 16.72 10.89
CA ILE A 37 -4.90 15.26 10.69
C ILE A 37 -6.29 14.68 10.97
N VAL A 38 -7.05 15.29 11.87
CA VAL A 38 -8.42 14.85 12.21
C VAL A 38 -9.34 14.85 10.98
N HIS A 39 -9.16 15.80 10.06
CA HIS A 39 -9.93 15.85 8.83
C HIS A 39 -9.55 14.72 7.87
N LEU A 40 -8.27 14.37 7.78
CA LEU A 40 -7.80 13.25 6.95
C LEU A 40 -8.28 11.90 7.52
N ILE A 41 -8.18 11.71 8.84
CA ILE A 41 -8.70 10.52 9.54
C ILE A 41 -10.21 10.37 9.28
N ARG A 42 -10.96 11.47 9.38
CA ARG A 42 -12.40 11.49 9.09
C ARG A 42 -12.69 11.09 7.64
N ILE A 43 -11.98 11.66 6.67
CA ILE A 43 -12.13 11.32 5.24
C ILE A 43 -11.90 9.82 5.03
N TYR A 44 -10.80 9.28 5.55
CA TYR A 44 -10.49 7.85 5.46
C TYR A 44 -11.56 6.96 6.09
N THR A 45 -12.10 7.39 7.23
CA THR A 45 -13.06 6.60 8.00
C THR A 45 -14.41 6.53 7.29
N LYS A 46 -14.91 7.68 6.81
CA LYS A 46 -16.24 7.80 6.18
C LYS A 46 -16.26 7.31 4.73
N THR A 47 -15.16 7.43 3.99
CA THR A 47 -15.16 7.11 2.55
C THR A 47 -15.20 5.61 2.26
N LYS A 48 -15.98 5.24 1.23
CA LYS A 48 -15.97 3.89 0.62
C LYS A 48 -14.97 3.80 -0.53
N HIS A 49 -14.50 4.93 -1.06
CA HIS A 49 -13.57 5.00 -2.18
C HIS A 49 -12.17 4.58 -1.78
N ILE A 50 -11.67 3.53 -2.42
CA ILE A 50 -10.37 2.93 -2.10
C ILE A 50 -9.21 3.88 -2.40
N GLU A 51 -9.33 4.66 -3.46
CA GLU A 51 -8.33 5.61 -3.89
C GLU A 51 -8.17 6.78 -2.90
N LEU A 52 -9.27 7.22 -2.28
CA LEU A 52 -9.24 8.24 -1.23
C LEU A 52 -8.60 7.68 0.04
N ARG A 53 -8.96 6.45 0.44
CA ARG A 53 -8.31 5.78 1.58
C ARG A 53 -6.80 5.60 1.37
N ASN A 54 -6.41 5.10 0.20
CA ASN A 54 -5.00 4.93 -0.17
C ASN A 54 -4.25 6.27 -0.13
N ARG A 55 -4.86 7.33 -0.68
CA ARG A 55 -4.28 8.68 -0.64
C ARG A 55 -4.03 9.15 0.78
N VAL A 56 -5.02 9.02 1.67
CA VAL A 56 -4.87 9.41 3.08
C VAL A 56 -3.78 8.60 3.78
N LEU A 57 -3.73 7.28 3.59
CA LEU A 57 -2.66 6.44 4.18
C LEU A 57 -1.28 6.92 3.73
N LYS A 58 -1.11 7.22 2.44
CA LYS A 58 0.17 7.71 1.89
C LYS A 58 0.56 9.09 2.39
N LEU A 59 -0.41 9.94 2.70
CA LEU A 59 -0.15 11.24 3.31
C LEU A 59 0.33 11.09 4.76
N LEU A 60 -0.20 10.12 5.51
CA LEU A 60 -0.02 10.06 6.96
C LEU A 60 1.10 9.13 7.45
N TYR A 61 1.48 8.07 6.73
CA TYR A 61 2.29 6.95 7.29
C TYR A 61 3.69 7.29 7.85
N ASP A 62 4.18 8.51 7.62
CA ASP A 62 5.51 8.96 8.06
C ASP A 62 5.44 9.91 9.28
N PHE A 63 4.24 10.28 9.70
CA PHE A 63 4.04 11.13 10.87
C PHE A 63 3.95 10.30 12.14
N ASP A 64 4.44 10.87 13.23
CA ASP A 64 4.50 10.32 14.59
C ASP A 64 3.54 11.04 15.56
N PHE A 65 2.52 11.73 15.03
CA PHE A 65 1.47 12.34 15.85
C PHE A 65 0.70 11.26 16.62
N HIS A 66 0.47 11.47 17.92
CA HIS A 66 -0.03 10.44 18.83
C HIS A 66 -1.37 9.82 18.38
N GLU A 67 -2.29 10.64 17.87
CA GLU A 67 -3.61 10.24 17.38
C GLU A 67 -3.53 9.27 16.18
N LEU A 68 -2.40 9.23 15.47
CA LEU A 68 -2.23 8.36 14.31
C LEU A 68 -2.01 6.90 14.70
N ASN A 69 -1.61 6.60 15.93
CA ASN A 69 -1.42 5.21 16.36
C ASN A 69 -2.74 4.41 16.27
N ASP A 70 -3.81 4.94 16.85
CA ASP A 70 -5.14 4.32 16.80
C ASP A 70 -5.69 4.27 15.37
N PHE A 71 -5.46 5.34 14.61
CA PHE A 71 -5.84 5.40 13.20
C PHE A 71 -5.20 4.28 12.37
N PHE A 72 -3.89 4.05 12.49
CA PHE A 72 -3.23 3.02 11.70
C PHE A 72 -3.60 1.60 12.15
N ASN A 73 -3.83 1.39 13.44
CA ASN A 73 -4.38 0.13 13.94
C ASN A 73 -5.78 -0.16 13.36
N LEU A 74 -6.64 0.85 13.29
CA LEU A 74 -7.94 0.76 12.62
C LEU A 74 -7.78 0.48 11.13
N ALA A 75 -6.90 1.21 10.45
CA ALA A 75 -6.66 1.05 9.02
C ALA A 75 -6.15 -0.34 8.67
N TYR A 76 -5.19 -0.87 9.44
CA TYR A 76 -4.67 -2.22 9.24
C TYR A 76 -5.76 -3.28 9.36
N LYS A 77 -6.71 -3.12 10.30
CA LYS A 77 -7.87 -4.01 10.43
C LYS A 77 -8.87 -3.85 9.27
N LYS A 78 -9.12 -2.60 8.84
CA LYS A 78 -10.10 -2.25 7.79
C LYS A 78 -9.69 -2.71 6.39
N GLU A 79 -8.41 -2.54 6.03
CA GLU A 79 -7.97 -2.80 4.65
C GLU A 79 -7.84 -4.28 4.32
N ARG A 80 -8.19 -4.61 3.07
CA ARG A 80 -8.14 -5.99 2.53
C ARG A 80 -6.95 -6.24 1.63
N TYR A 81 -6.46 -5.20 0.95
CA TYR A 81 -5.32 -5.27 0.04
C TYR A 81 -4.02 -5.22 0.84
N LEU A 82 -3.07 -6.10 0.52
CA LEU A 82 -1.86 -6.25 1.33
C LEU A 82 -0.94 -5.02 1.24
N ASP A 83 -0.90 -4.33 0.09
CA ASP A 83 -0.14 -3.09 -0.09
C ASP A 83 -0.70 -1.95 0.80
N MET A 84 -2.02 -1.81 0.89
CA MET A 84 -2.63 -0.82 1.79
C MET A 84 -2.46 -1.20 3.26
N LYS A 85 -2.54 -2.49 3.60
CA LYS A 85 -2.18 -2.96 4.95
C LYS A 85 -0.73 -2.64 5.27
N LEU A 86 0.18 -2.73 4.31
CA LEU A 86 1.57 -2.39 4.49
C LEU A 86 1.77 -0.89 4.76
N TYR A 87 1.02 -0.01 4.09
CA TYR A 87 1.04 1.43 4.44
C TYR A 87 0.55 1.69 5.87
N ALA A 88 -0.51 1.00 6.31
CA ALA A 88 -0.94 1.09 7.70
C ALA A 88 0.12 0.53 8.65
N LEU A 89 0.77 -0.59 8.31
CA LEU A 89 1.86 -1.18 9.08
C LEU A 89 3.05 -0.23 9.22
N ARG A 90 3.43 0.49 8.15
CA ARG A 90 4.45 1.55 8.18
C ARG A 90 4.11 2.62 9.20
N GLY A 91 2.84 3.05 9.24
CA GLY A 91 2.35 4.01 10.23
C GLY A 91 2.41 3.45 11.65
N ILE A 92 1.95 2.22 11.89
CA ILE A 92 2.06 1.55 13.21
C ILE A 92 3.52 1.47 13.66
N SER A 93 4.45 1.25 12.72
CA SER A 93 5.88 1.10 13.02
C SER A 93 6.54 2.38 13.54
N GLN A 94 5.90 3.55 13.42
CA GLN A 94 6.38 4.77 14.11
C GLN A 94 6.22 4.66 15.64
N PHE A 95 5.30 3.82 16.12
CA PHE A 95 4.88 3.75 17.53
C PHE A 95 5.16 2.39 18.18
N ALA A 96 5.45 1.36 17.39
CA ALA A 96 5.47 -0.03 17.85
C ALA A 96 6.89 -0.63 17.84
N THR A 97 7.14 -1.48 18.82
CA THR A 97 8.35 -2.30 18.93
C THR A 97 8.35 -3.43 17.90
N GLU A 98 9.53 -3.99 17.61
CA GLU A 98 9.64 -5.17 16.73
C GLU A 98 8.72 -6.32 17.18
N LYS A 99 8.62 -6.57 18.48
CA LYS A 99 7.79 -7.65 19.05
C LYS A 99 6.30 -7.45 18.77
N GLU A 100 5.82 -6.22 18.76
CA GLU A 100 4.43 -5.89 18.43
C GLU A 100 4.18 -6.03 16.93
N ILE A 101 5.11 -5.51 16.12
CA ILE A 101 5.07 -5.67 14.66
C ILE A 101 5.10 -7.15 14.25
N GLU A 102 5.92 -7.97 14.90
CA GLU A 102 6.01 -9.40 14.61
C GLU A 102 4.65 -10.10 14.79
N LYS A 103 3.92 -9.80 15.87
CA LYS A 103 2.56 -10.33 16.10
C LYS A 103 1.60 -9.92 14.98
N ILE A 104 1.71 -8.68 14.49
CA ILE A 104 0.87 -8.18 13.39
C ILE A 104 1.21 -8.92 12.08
N LEU A 105 2.50 -9.12 11.82
CA LEU A 105 3.00 -9.80 10.63
C LEU A 105 2.69 -11.29 10.60
N GLN A 106 2.49 -11.97 11.73
CA GLN A 106 2.04 -13.38 11.74
C GLN A 106 0.78 -13.57 10.89
N LYS A 107 -0.24 -12.73 11.09
CA LYS A 107 -1.48 -12.79 10.30
C LYS A 107 -1.26 -12.40 8.84
N PHE A 108 -0.42 -11.38 8.60
CA PHE A 108 -0.06 -10.94 7.25
C PHE A 108 0.59 -12.07 6.44
N ASN A 109 1.57 -12.75 7.03
CA ASN A 109 2.33 -13.84 6.43
C ASN A 109 1.45 -15.07 6.16
N LEU A 110 0.50 -15.37 7.06
CA LEU A 110 -0.52 -16.40 6.81
C LEU A 110 -1.42 -16.05 5.62
N THR A 111 -1.82 -14.78 5.46
CA THR A 111 -2.58 -14.34 4.29
C THR A 111 -1.75 -14.49 3.02
N LEU A 112 -0.48 -14.06 3.00
CA LEU A 112 0.44 -14.26 1.87
C LEU A 112 0.56 -15.74 1.48
N ALA A 113 0.71 -16.64 2.45
CA ALA A 113 0.78 -18.08 2.20
C ALA A 113 -0.49 -18.62 1.53
N LYS A 114 -1.67 -18.11 1.91
CA LYS A 114 -2.95 -18.48 1.30
C LYS A 114 -3.12 -17.91 -0.11
N ARG A 115 -2.70 -16.65 -0.35
CA ARG A 115 -2.84 -15.96 -1.64
C ARG A 115 -2.17 -16.70 -2.79
N GLN A 116 -1.01 -17.29 -2.52
CA GLN A 116 -0.31 -18.10 -3.51
C GLN A 116 -1.15 -19.27 -4.05
N LYS A 117 -2.03 -19.85 -3.20
CA LYS A 117 -2.90 -20.96 -3.58
C LYS A 117 -4.20 -20.50 -4.21
N SER A 118 -4.83 -19.45 -3.69
CA SER A 118 -6.15 -19.00 -4.14
C SER A 118 -6.12 -18.07 -5.35
N THR A 119 -5.02 -17.32 -5.54
CA THR A 119 -4.84 -16.33 -6.61
C THR A 119 -3.40 -16.39 -7.14
N PRO A 120 -3.00 -17.48 -7.81
CA PRO A 120 -1.60 -17.81 -8.10
C PRO A 120 -0.86 -16.83 -9.02
N TYR A 121 -1.57 -15.97 -9.75
CA TYR A 121 -0.98 -14.99 -10.68
C TYR A 121 -1.21 -13.54 -10.24
N ASN A 122 -1.42 -13.28 -8.95
CA ASN A 122 -1.66 -11.92 -8.41
C ASN A 122 -0.38 -11.07 -8.36
N TYR A 123 0.30 -10.91 -9.48
CA TYR A 123 1.63 -10.30 -9.52
C TYR A 123 1.64 -8.83 -9.10
N GLN A 124 0.56 -8.10 -9.35
CA GLN A 124 0.47 -6.68 -9.02
C GLN A 124 0.64 -6.44 -7.52
N GLU A 125 0.04 -7.31 -6.68
CA GLU A 125 0.19 -7.25 -5.23
C GLU A 125 1.64 -7.47 -4.82
N TYR A 126 2.32 -8.46 -5.41
CA TYR A 126 3.73 -8.72 -5.12
C TYR A 126 4.67 -7.60 -5.62
N GLU A 127 4.42 -7.00 -6.79
CA GLU A 127 5.23 -5.89 -7.30
C GLU A 127 5.10 -4.65 -6.42
N LEU A 128 3.91 -4.39 -5.87
CA LEU A 128 3.69 -3.32 -4.90
C LEU A 128 4.41 -3.61 -3.57
N LEU A 129 4.33 -4.84 -3.04
CA LEU A 129 4.99 -5.21 -1.79
C LEU A 129 6.52 -5.18 -1.88
N ARG A 130 7.08 -5.51 -3.05
CA ARG A 130 8.53 -5.53 -3.33
C ARG A 130 9.09 -4.19 -3.78
N GLY A 131 8.25 -3.20 -4.07
CA GLY A 131 8.70 -1.89 -4.52
C GLY A 131 9.58 -1.19 -3.48
N LYS A 132 10.45 -0.27 -3.91
CA LYS A 132 11.50 0.29 -3.04
C LYS A 132 10.91 0.98 -1.81
N HIS A 133 9.79 1.69 -1.96
CA HIS A 133 9.10 2.40 -0.86
C HIS A 133 8.13 1.53 -0.02
N ALA A 134 8.22 0.21 -0.13
CA ALA A 134 7.33 -0.76 0.53
C ALA A 134 8.09 -1.56 1.61
N LEU A 135 8.10 -2.91 1.53
CA LEU A 135 8.82 -3.74 2.50
C LEU A 135 10.33 -3.47 2.54
N PRO A 136 11.03 -3.28 1.40
CA PRO A 136 12.45 -2.91 1.42
C PRO A 136 12.72 -1.67 2.27
N PHE A 137 11.93 -0.60 2.11
CA PHE A 137 12.03 0.58 2.94
C PHE A 137 11.84 0.29 4.44
N LEU A 138 10.88 -0.57 4.81
CA LEU A 138 10.68 -0.93 6.21
C LEU A 138 11.85 -1.72 6.79
N VAL A 139 12.44 -2.62 6.00
CA VAL A 139 13.66 -3.35 6.38
C VAL A 139 14.80 -2.37 6.63
N GLU A 140 15.02 -1.44 5.70
CA GLU A 140 16.11 -0.46 5.80
C GLU A 140 15.90 0.53 6.96
N LYS A 141 14.69 1.08 7.12
CA LYS A 141 14.38 2.09 8.13
C LYS A 141 14.41 1.54 9.56
N TYR A 142 13.86 0.35 9.78
CA TYR A 142 13.66 -0.18 11.15
C TYR A 142 14.65 -1.27 11.54
N GLY A 143 15.26 -1.98 10.58
CA GLY A 143 16.16 -3.10 10.87
C GLY A 143 15.50 -4.32 11.52
N TYR A 144 14.16 -4.37 11.59
CA TYR A 144 13.45 -5.47 12.26
C TYR A 144 13.56 -6.77 11.46
N SER A 145 13.95 -7.85 12.14
CA SER A 145 14.09 -9.19 11.57
C SER A 145 12.77 -9.73 11.01
N CYS A 146 11.64 -9.35 11.60
CA CYS A 146 10.31 -9.75 11.13
C CYS A 146 9.98 -9.17 9.75
N PHE A 147 10.42 -7.94 9.43
CA PHE A 147 10.28 -7.39 8.08
C PHE A 147 11.14 -8.13 7.06
N VAL A 148 12.38 -8.50 7.42
CA VAL A 148 13.28 -9.29 6.56
C VAL A 148 12.64 -10.64 6.23
N LYS A 149 12.10 -11.33 7.23
CA LYS A 149 11.39 -12.61 7.05
C LYS A 149 10.19 -12.46 6.11
N THR A 150 9.37 -11.43 6.30
CA THR A 150 8.22 -11.16 5.42
C THR A 150 8.65 -10.81 3.99
N LEU A 151 9.67 -9.98 3.81
CA LEU A 151 10.22 -9.65 2.49
C LEU A 151 10.76 -10.90 1.78
N ASN A 152 11.46 -11.78 2.50
CA ASN A 152 11.94 -13.04 1.95
C ASN A 152 10.79 -13.96 1.52
N GLN A 153 9.72 -14.06 2.31
CA GLN A 153 8.51 -14.79 1.91
C GLN A 153 7.90 -14.22 0.62
N VAL A 154 7.73 -12.90 0.55
CA VAL A 154 7.20 -12.19 -0.63
C VAL A 154 8.07 -12.47 -1.87
N ASN A 155 9.39 -12.35 -1.74
CA ASN A 155 10.34 -12.60 -2.83
C ASN A 155 10.28 -14.07 -3.30
N ASN A 156 10.24 -15.03 -2.37
CA ASN A 156 10.17 -16.44 -2.71
C ASN A 156 8.87 -16.78 -3.47
N GLN A 157 7.74 -16.29 -2.99
CA GLN A 157 6.46 -16.48 -3.68
C GLN A 157 6.42 -15.81 -5.05
N TYR A 158 6.97 -14.60 -5.16
CA TYR A 158 7.08 -13.91 -6.44
C TYR A 158 7.94 -14.68 -7.44
N ASN A 159 9.10 -15.18 -7.01
CA ASN A 159 10.04 -15.91 -7.87
C ASN A 159 9.45 -17.23 -8.38
N GLN A 160 8.54 -17.85 -7.62
CA GLN A 160 7.81 -19.06 -8.02
C GLN A 160 6.74 -18.79 -9.09
N MET A 161 6.34 -17.52 -9.32
CA MET A 161 5.42 -17.20 -10.41
C MET A 161 6.10 -17.33 -11.79
N PRO A 162 5.33 -17.66 -12.84
CA PRO A 162 5.84 -17.68 -14.21
C PRO A 162 6.40 -16.31 -14.65
N ASP A 163 7.42 -16.32 -15.50
CA ASP A 163 8.06 -15.09 -16.03
C ASP A 163 7.09 -14.14 -16.74
N ALA A 164 6.00 -14.68 -17.28
CA ALA A 164 4.93 -13.92 -17.92
C ALA A 164 4.23 -12.92 -16.98
N PHE A 165 4.35 -13.10 -15.66
CA PHE A 165 3.75 -12.25 -14.63
C PHE A 165 4.80 -11.48 -13.82
N LYS A 166 6.06 -11.38 -14.29
CA LYS A 166 7.14 -10.73 -13.55
C LYS A 166 7.71 -9.51 -14.28
N GLY A 167 8.01 -8.47 -13.50
CA GLY A 167 8.69 -7.24 -13.88
C GLY A 167 7.85 -6.34 -14.77
N HIS A 168 6.57 -6.17 -14.48
CA HIS A 168 5.70 -5.27 -15.26
C HIS A 168 5.84 -3.83 -14.80
N PHE A 169 5.82 -3.62 -13.49
CA PHE A 169 6.10 -2.34 -12.86
C PHE A 169 6.81 -2.53 -11.51
N THR A 170 7.25 -1.42 -10.93
CA THR A 170 7.73 -1.35 -9.56
C THR A 170 7.34 0.01 -8.96
N THR A 171 7.73 0.26 -7.71
CA THR A 171 7.70 1.61 -7.15
C THR A 171 9.10 2.11 -6.85
N ASP A 172 9.33 3.40 -7.10
CA ASP A 172 10.57 4.09 -6.76
C ASP A 172 10.66 4.39 -5.25
N GLU A 173 11.69 5.12 -4.84
CA GLU A 173 11.97 5.54 -3.46
C GLU A 173 10.90 6.49 -2.90
N ASN A 174 10.06 7.08 -3.73
CA ASN A 174 8.95 7.96 -3.33
C ASN A 174 7.60 7.23 -3.34
N GLY A 175 7.58 5.96 -3.74
CA GLY A 175 6.36 5.17 -3.89
C GLY A 175 5.56 5.50 -5.14
N VAL A 176 6.19 6.13 -6.14
CA VAL A 176 5.63 6.38 -7.47
C VAL A 176 5.78 5.13 -8.33
N ILE A 177 4.74 4.79 -9.09
CA ILE A 177 4.75 3.62 -9.97
C ILE A 177 5.67 3.90 -11.17
N VAL A 178 6.62 3.00 -11.40
CA VAL A 178 7.52 3.00 -12.56
C VAL A 178 7.22 1.78 -13.40
N ASN A 179 6.76 1.99 -14.64
CA ASN A 179 6.50 0.89 -15.57
C ASN A 179 7.81 0.36 -16.15
N LEU A 180 8.05 -0.94 -15.99
CA LEU A 180 9.23 -1.63 -16.54
C LEU A 180 8.95 -2.22 -17.93
N LYS A 181 7.67 -2.41 -18.26
CA LYS A 181 7.19 -2.88 -19.55
C LYS A 181 6.02 -2.02 -20.01
N THR A 182 5.85 -1.89 -21.32
CA THR A 182 4.65 -1.28 -21.88
C THR A 182 3.42 -2.15 -21.61
N SER A 183 2.25 -1.53 -21.57
CA SER A 183 0.97 -2.24 -21.39
C SER A 183 0.72 -3.28 -22.49
N GLU A 184 1.20 -3.03 -23.72
CA GLU A 184 1.12 -3.99 -24.82
C GLU A 184 2.00 -5.21 -24.58
N LYS A 185 3.28 -5.01 -24.23
CA LYS A 185 4.23 -6.11 -23.96
C LYS A 185 3.75 -6.97 -22.80
N SER A 186 3.28 -6.35 -21.72
CA SER A 186 2.72 -7.05 -20.56
C SER A 186 1.52 -7.92 -20.93
N ARG A 187 0.58 -7.37 -21.70
CA ARG A 187 -0.59 -8.13 -22.18
C ARG A 187 -0.20 -9.29 -23.08
N LYS A 188 0.74 -9.08 -24.00
CA LYS A 188 1.23 -10.13 -24.90
C LYS A 188 1.85 -11.30 -24.13
N MET A 189 2.73 -11.02 -23.18
CA MET A 189 3.37 -12.06 -22.36
C MET A 189 2.35 -12.93 -21.59
N MET A 190 1.35 -12.30 -20.97
CA MET A 190 0.30 -13.04 -20.26
C MET A 190 -0.59 -13.83 -21.22
N SER A 191 -0.96 -13.24 -22.36
CA SER A 191 -1.74 -13.92 -23.39
C SER A 191 -1.01 -15.16 -23.93
N ASP A 192 0.27 -15.03 -24.27
CA ASP A 192 1.10 -16.12 -24.77
C ASP A 192 1.22 -17.26 -23.74
N PHE A 193 1.36 -16.91 -22.46
CA PHE A 193 1.36 -17.89 -21.36
C PHE A 193 0.04 -18.66 -21.28
N PHE A 194 -1.10 -17.96 -21.29
CA PHE A 194 -2.41 -18.62 -21.24
C PHE A 194 -2.71 -19.45 -22.49
N SER A 195 -2.31 -18.99 -23.67
CA SER A 195 -2.44 -19.77 -24.91
C SER A 195 -1.64 -21.06 -24.86
N LYS A 196 -0.39 -21.02 -24.36
CA LYS A 196 0.43 -22.23 -24.17
C LYS A 196 -0.20 -23.20 -23.16
N MET A 197 -0.76 -22.71 -22.06
CA MET A 197 -1.45 -23.58 -21.10
C MET A 197 -2.72 -24.24 -21.67
N ARG A 198 -3.41 -23.60 -22.63
CA ARG A 198 -4.59 -24.17 -23.29
C ARG A 198 -4.21 -25.21 -24.33
N ASN A 199 -3.14 -24.95 -25.10
CA ASN A 199 -2.69 -25.81 -26.19
C ASN A 199 -1.79 -26.97 -25.73
N GLY A 200 -1.27 -26.89 -24.51
CA GLY A 200 -0.52 -27.98 -23.85
C GLY A 200 -1.38 -28.87 -22.96
N LYS A 201 -2.71 -28.81 -23.10
CA LYS A 201 -3.65 -29.79 -22.56
C LYS A 201 -4.02 -30.80 -23.62
#